data_AF-A0A7N4PVC7-F1
#
_entry.id   AF-A0A7N4PVC7-F1
#
_cell.length_a   1.000
_cell.length_b   1.000
_cell.length_c   1.000
_cell.angle_alpha   90.00
_cell.angle_beta   90.00
_cell.angle_gamma   90.00
#
_symmetry.space_group_name_H-M   'P 1'
#
loop_
_entity.id
_entity.type
_entity.pdbx_description
1 polymer ?
#
loop_
_entity_poly.entity_id
_entity_poly.type
_entity_poly.pdbx_seq_one_letter_code
_entity_poly.pdbx_strand_id
1 'polypeptide(L)'
;MAAGLRKRGPAGAGARWGLGLGPAPLKRAWQERWLLLLEPRYTPLVAACLCLAEVGINHWVIRRVAYTEIDWKAYMAEVEGVINGTYDYTQLRGDTGPLVYPAGFVYIFMGLYYATSRGTNIRLAQHIFLGLYLATLLLVFRIYSRTRRVPPFVFFFMCCASYRVHSIFVLRLFNDPVAMALLFLSINLLLSQRWGWACGCFSLAVSVKMNVLLFAPGLLFLLLSRFGLRGALPKLGICALLQVVLGLPFLLENPAGYLSRSFDLGRQFLFRWTVNWRFLPEALFLNRAFHLALLATHLGLLALFAFRRWPRSGDSILSLLKEPSKRKGPTQPLTANQIVSVLFTSNFIGICFSRSLHYQFYVWYFHTLPYLLWATPCRWLTHLLRLLVLGLIELSWNTYPSTSCSSMALHLCHAVILLQLWVGSKAPAEGSQPLQPSQKDS
;
A
#
# COMPACT_ATOMS: atom_id res chain seq x y z
N MET A 1 -28.75 67.15 -10.66
CA MET A 1 -27.60 67.20 -11.60
C MET A 1 -26.35 66.74 -10.86
N ALA A 2 -25.58 65.85 -11.50
CA ALA A 2 -24.19 65.43 -11.27
C ALA A 2 -23.80 64.88 -9.88
N ALA A 3 -23.59 63.58 -9.68
CA ALA A 3 -22.53 62.68 -10.20
C ALA A 3 -21.27 62.65 -9.32
N GLY A 4 -20.91 61.45 -8.86
CA GLY A 4 -19.70 61.18 -8.08
C GLY A 4 -19.45 59.68 -7.89
N LEU A 5 -19.21 58.98 -9.01
CA LEU A 5 -18.74 57.59 -9.07
C LEU A 5 -17.41 57.39 -8.30
N ARG A 6 -17.28 56.29 -7.54
CA ARG A 6 -15.97 55.67 -7.28
C ARG A 6 -15.99 54.15 -7.47
N LYS A 7 -15.01 53.69 -8.25
CA LYS A 7 -14.87 52.42 -8.97
C LYS A 7 -14.56 51.20 -8.08
N ARG A 8 -14.88 50.02 -8.62
CA ARG A 8 -14.45 48.67 -8.19
C ARG A 8 -12.98 48.35 -8.54
N GLY A 9 -12.30 47.67 -7.60
CA GLY A 9 -11.33 46.55 -7.75
C GLY A 9 -9.90 46.84 -8.25
N PRO A 10 -9.00 45.83 -8.31
CA PRO A 10 -8.70 44.73 -7.35
C PRO A 10 -7.17 44.49 -7.16
N ALA A 11 -6.71 43.87 -6.06
CA ALA A 11 -5.43 43.09 -5.92
C ALA A 11 -5.16 42.83 -4.43
N GLY A 12 -4.60 41.71 -3.96
CA GLY A 12 -4.02 40.59 -4.67
C GLY A 12 -3.89 39.38 -3.74
N ALA A 13 -3.90 38.22 -4.38
CA ALA A 13 -3.63 36.92 -3.78
C ALA A 13 -2.21 36.85 -3.22
N GLY A 14 -2.09 36.32 -2.02
CA GLY A 14 -0.84 35.98 -1.36
C GLY A 14 -1.02 34.75 -0.49
N ALA A 15 -1.46 33.64 -1.10
CA ALA A 15 -1.49 32.33 -0.43
C ALA A 15 -0.05 31.84 -0.22
N ARG A 16 0.59 32.34 0.84
CA ARG A 16 1.85 31.84 1.36
C ARG A 16 1.63 30.39 1.82
N TRP A 17 2.33 29.47 1.17
CA TRP A 17 2.61 28.14 1.72
C TRP A 17 3.50 28.30 2.97
N GLY A 18 2.87 28.61 4.09
CA GLY A 18 3.52 28.62 5.39
C GLY A 18 3.26 27.28 6.09
N LEU A 19 4.32 26.53 6.33
CA LEU A 19 4.39 25.63 7.49
C LEU A 19 4.11 26.49 8.74
N GLY A 20 2.83 26.64 9.09
CA GLY A 20 2.37 27.41 10.24
C GLY A 20 2.66 26.69 11.55
N LEU A 21 3.92 26.35 11.80
CA LEU A 21 4.45 26.12 13.13
C LEU A 21 4.98 27.47 13.60
N GLY A 22 4.11 28.28 14.21
CA GLY A 22 4.57 29.49 14.91
C GLY A 22 5.59 29.14 16.00
N PRO A 23 6.28 30.13 16.60
CA PRO A 23 7.26 29.89 17.66
C PRO A 23 6.66 29.24 18.93
N ALA A 24 5.35 29.41 19.15
CA ALA A 24 4.64 28.95 20.34
C ALA A 24 4.53 27.41 20.48
N PRO A 25 4.13 26.62 19.44
CA PRO A 25 4.09 25.16 19.53
C PRO A 25 5.47 24.50 19.66
N LEU A 26 6.53 25.09 19.10
CA LEU A 26 7.91 24.59 19.25
C LEU A 26 8.45 24.81 20.67
N LYS A 27 8.13 25.96 21.28
CA LYS A 27 8.52 26.28 22.67
C LYS A 27 7.78 25.38 23.70
N ARG A 28 6.49 25.08 23.47
CA ARG A 28 5.73 24.09 24.27
C ARG A 28 6.22 22.66 24.06
N ALA A 29 6.50 22.25 22.82
CA ALA A 29 7.06 20.92 22.54
C ALA A 29 8.44 20.69 23.16
N TRP A 30 9.24 21.76 23.30
CA TRP A 30 10.53 21.70 23.99
C TRP A 30 10.38 21.52 25.51
N GLN A 31 9.34 22.11 26.11
CA GLN A 31 8.98 21.94 27.53
C GLN A 31 8.35 20.57 27.81
N GLU A 32 7.62 20.00 26.84
CA GLU A 32 6.92 18.72 26.96
C GLU A 32 7.37 17.74 25.85
N ARG A 33 8.64 17.35 25.89
CA ARG A 33 9.29 16.49 24.87
C ARG A 33 8.56 15.17 24.61
N TRP A 34 7.82 14.67 25.61
CA TRP A 34 7.01 13.45 25.51
C TRP A 34 5.82 13.59 24.54
N LEU A 35 5.28 14.80 24.35
CA LEU A 35 4.19 15.06 23.40
C LEU A 35 4.63 14.82 21.95
N LEU A 36 5.90 15.09 21.62
CA LEU A 36 6.45 14.84 20.28
C LEU A 36 6.33 13.36 19.88
N LEU A 37 6.42 12.47 20.87
CA LEU A 37 6.39 11.03 20.68
C LEU A 37 4.97 10.45 20.72
N LEU A 38 4.06 11.07 21.48
CA LEU A 38 2.71 10.53 21.69
C LEU A 38 1.64 11.16 20.79
N GLU A 39 1.74 12.46 20.48
CA GLU A 39 0.66 13.15 19.78
C GLU A 39 0.83 13.11 18.25
N PRO A 40 -0.15 12.58 17.51
CA PRO A 40 -0.06 12.46 16.05
C PRO A 40 0.10 13.78 15.29
N ARG A 41 -0.14 14.94 15.93
CA ARG A 41 0.07 16.27 15.32
C ARG A 41 1.55 16.54 14.99
N TYR A 42 2.48 15.94 15.72
CA TYR A 42 3.92 16.09 15.50
C TYR A 42 4.51 15.07 14.51
N THR A 43 3.67 14.22 13.89
CA THR A 43 4.10 13.24 12.88
C THR A 43 5.02 13.84 11.80
N PRO A 44 4.74 15.01 11.19
CA PRO A 44 5.61 15.55 10.15
C PRO A 44 7.04 15.85 10.62
N LEU A 45 7.18 16.31 11.87
CA LEU A 45 8.49 16.62 12.46
C LEU A 45 9.30 15.34 12.71
N VAL A 46 8.68 14.36 13.37
CA VAL A 46 9.30 13.06 13.65
C VAL A 46 9.64 12.33 12.35
N ALA A 47 8.73 12.37 11.37
CA ALA A 47 8.94 11.81 10.04
C ALA A 47 10.14 12.44 9.32
N ALA A 48 10.32 13.76 9.40
CA ALA A 48 11.48 14.43 8.79
C ALA A 48 12.80 13.95 9.41
N CYS A 49 12.88 13.86 10.74
CA CYS A 49 14.05 13.33 11.44
C CYS A 49 14.33 11.87 11.06
N LEU A 50 13.30 11.02 11.04
CA LEU A 50 13.43 9.62 10.67
C LEU A 50 13.87 9.46 9.21
N CYS A 51 13.28 10.21 8.26
CA CYS A 51 13.71 10.17 6.87
C CYS A 51 15.20 10.53 6.70
N LEU A 52 15.69 11.54 7.42
CA LEU A 52 17.11 11.91 7.39
C LEU A 52 18.01 10.80 7.95
N ALA A 53 17.61 10.17 9.07
CA ALA A 53 18.32 9.04 9.63
C ALA A 53 18.36 7.85 8.66
N GLU A 54 17.23 7.57 7.99
CA GLU A 54 17.10 6.49 7.01
C GLU A 54 17.99 6.66 5.79
N VAL A 55 18.29 7.89 5.36
CA VAL A 55 19.31 8.14 4.32
C VAL A 55 20.67 7.61 4.78
N GLY A 56 21.07 7.94 6.01
CA GLY A 56 22.35 7.50 6.58
C GLY A 56 22.41 5.97 6.77
N ILE A 57 21.35 5.38 7.32
CA ILE A 57 21.25 3.93 7.56
C ILE A 57 21.34 3.16 6.24
N ASN A 58 20.53 3.52 5.24
CA ASN A 58 20.54 2.80 3.97
C ASN A 58 21.86 2.98 3.21
N HIS A 59 22.46 4.17 3.25
CA HIS A 59 23.78 4.40 2.67
C HIS A 59 24.85 3.54 3.34
N TRP A 60 24.78 3.40 4.68
CA TRP A 60 25.64 2.50 5.43
C TRP A 60 25.42 1.04 5.04
N VAL A 61 24.17 0.59 4.92
CA VAL A 61 23.81 -0.77 4.46
C VAL A 61 24.39 -1.05 3.08
N ILE A 62 24.20 -0.15 2.10
CA ILE A 62 24.74 -0.31 0.73
C ILE A 62 26.26 -0.43 0.72
N ARG A 63 26.96 0.26 1.63
CA ARG A 63 28.43 0.22 1.71
C ARG A 63 28.98 -0.98 2.48
N ARG A 64 28.26 -1.46 3.49
CA ARG A 64 28.79 -2.42 4.48
C ARG A 64 28.20 -3.81 4.37
N VAL A 65 27.02 -3.97 3.78
CA VAL A 65 26.35 -5.27 3.63
C VAL A 65 26.46 -5.73 2.18
N ALA A 66 26.85 -6.98 1.99
CA ALA A 66 26.97 -7.57 0.66
C ALA A 66 25.60 -7.63 -0.03
N TYR A 67 25.58 -7.29 -1.30
CA TYR A 67 24.42 -7.49 -2.16
C TYR A 67 24.07 -8.98 -2.23
N THR A 68 22.77 -9.29 -2.19
CA THR A 68 22.27 -10.67 -2.25
C THR A 68 21.40 -10.84 -3.49
N GLU A 69 21.95 -11.46 -4.52
CA GLU A 69 21.23 -11.77 -5.75
C GLU A 69 20.13 -12.80 -5.50
N ILE A 70 18.90 -12.49 -5.93
CA ILE A 70 17.79 -13.44 -5.95
C ILE A 70 17.09 -13.34 -7.29
N ASP A 71 16.40 -12.22 -7.55
CA ASP A 71 15.57 -12.06 -8.76
C ASP A 71 16.09 -10.99 -9.74
N TRP A 72 17.07 -10.15 -9.38
CA TRP A 72 17.48 -9.02 -10.21
C TRP A 72 17.98 -9.45 -11.58
N LYS A 73 18.88 -10.44 -11.64
CA LYS A 73 19.38 -11.00 -12.91
C LYS A 73 18.25 -11.60 -13.73
N ALA A 74 17.33 -12.30 -13.10
CA ALA A 74 16.17 -12.86 -13.78
C ALA A 74 15.28 -11.75 -14.36
N TYR A 75 15.04 -10.67 -13.63
CA TYR A 75 14.31 -9.50 -14.13
C TYR A 75 15.00 -8.88 -15.36
N MET A 76 16.33 -8.76 -15.33
CA MET A 76 17.09 -8.22 -16.47
C MET A 76 16.97 -9.13 -17.70
N ALA A 77 17.07 -10.45 -17.51
CA ALA A 77 16.93 -11.42 -18.60
C ALA A 77 15.50 -11.46 -19.19
N GLU A 78 14.47 -11.42 -18.34
CA GLU A 78 13.06 -11.37 -18.75
C GLU A 78 12.79 -10.14 -19.63
N VAL A 79 13.32 -8.99 -19.24
CA VAL A 79 13.14 -7.73 -19.99
C VAL A 79 14.01 -7.68 -21.25
N GLU A 80 15.23 -8.22 -21.20
CA GLU A 80 16.10 -8.35 -22.38
C GLU A 80 15.44 -9.19 -23.48
N GLY A 81 14.69 -10.24 -23.13
CA GLY A 81 13.87 -10.98 -24.09
C GLY A 81 12.89 -10.09 -24.87
N VAL A 82 12.24 -9.14 -24.18
CA VAL A 82 11.32 -8.16 -24.81
C VAL A 82 12.09 -7.15 -25.65
N ILE A 83 13.23 -6.64 -25.16
CA ILE A 83 14.10 -5.74 -25.92
C ILE A 83 14.55 -6.38 -27.25
N ASN A 84 14.80 -7.69 -27.23
CA ASN A 84 15.18 -8.48 -28.41
C ASN A 84 13.99 -8.86 -29.32
N GLY A 85 12.78 -8.35 -29.05
CA GLY A 85 11.60 -8.53 -29.90
C GLY A 85 10.69 -9.70 -29.50
N THR A 86 10.90 -10.35 -28.35
CA THR A 86 10.02 -11.42 -27.87
C THR A 86 8.81 -10.84 -27.13
N TYR A 87 7.64 -10.85 -27.76
CA TYR A 87 6.38 -10.39 -27.13
C TYR A 87 5.48 -11.53 -26.65
N ASP A 88 5.85 -12.79 -26.90
CA ASP A 88 5.13 -13.94 -26.34
C ASP A 88 5.58 -14.21 -24.90
N TYR A 89 4.70 -13.89 -23.94
CA TYR A 89 4.92 -14.10 -22.50
C TYR A 89 5.24 -15.54 -22.12
N THR A 90 4.86 -16.53 -22.94
CA THR A 90 5.18 -17.94 -22.65
C THR A 90 6.67 -18.27 -22.84
N GLN A 91 7.39 -17.43 -23.58
CA GLN A 91 8.80 -17.59 -23.90
C GLN A 91 9.72 -16.74 -23.01
N LEU A 92 9.18 -15.70 -22.37
CA LEU A 92 9.91 -14.81 -21.47
C LEU A 92 10.20 -15.50 -20.13
N ARG A 93 11.48 -15.71 -19.82
CA ARG A 93 11.95 -16.36 -18.59
C ARG A 93 13.34 -15.91 -18.21
N GLY A 94 13.64 -15.91 -16.91
CA GLY A 94 14.97 -15.76 -16.36
C GLY A 94 15.38 -16.99 -15.54
N ASP A 95 16.52 -16.89 -14.86
CA ASP A 95 17.08 -17.99 -14.06
C ASP A 95 16.15 -18.46 -12.93
N THR A 96 15.28 -17.59 -12.44
CA THR A 96 14.31 -17.88 -11.36
C THR A 96 12.95 -18.36 -11.87
N GLY A 97 12.79 -18.53 -13.18
CA GLY A 97 11.56 -19.03 -13.80
C GLY A 97 10.96 -18.09 -14.85
N PRO A 98 9.71 -18.37 -15.29
CA PRO A 98 9.03 -17.56 -16.29
C PRO A 98 8.64 -16.18 -15.75
N LEU A 99 8.50 -15.22 -16.67
CA LEU A 99 7.90 -13.93 -16.37
C LEU A 99 6.44 -14.11 -15.96
N VAL A 100 6.12 -13.71 -14.73
CA VAL A 100 4.77 -13.82 -14.13
C VAL A 100 4.23 -12.47 -13.67
N TYR A 101 4.81 -11.38 -14.16
CA TYR A 101 4.45 -10.01 -13.79
C TYR A 101 3.79 -9.33 -14.99
N PRO A 102 2.77 -8.48 -14.81
CA PRO A 102 2.14 -7.81 -15.95
C PRO A 102 3.07 -6.79 -16.62
N ALA A 103 2.62 -6.25 -17.75
CA ALA A 103 3.44 -5.41 -18.63
C ALA A 103 4.07 -4.17 -17.97
N GLY A 104 3.46 -3.62 -16.91
CA GLY A 104 4.03 -2.48 -16.19
C GLY A 104 5.39 -2.80 -15.55
N PHE A 105 5.58 -4.04 -15.09
CA PHE A 105 6.89 -4.51 -14.63
C PHE A 105 7.92 -4.42 -15.76
N VAL A 106 7.59 -4.96 -16.94
CA VAL A 106 8.50 -4.98 -18.10
C VAL A 106 9.00 -3.58 -18.42
N TYR A 107 8.10 -2.61 -18.57
CA TYR A 107 8.50 -1.25 -18.95
C TYR A 107 9.34 -0.53 -17.89
N ILE A 108 9.00 -0.70 -16.60
CA ILE A 108 9.79 -0.08 -15.53
C ILE A 108 11.18 -0.72 -15.44
N PHE A 109 11.25 -2.04 -15.48
CA PHE A 109 12.52 -2.76 -15.41
C PHE A 109 13.34 -2.62 -16.69
N MET A 110 12.73 -2.31 -17.84
CA MET A 110 13.44 -1.89 -19.06
C MET A 110 14.13 -0.55 -18.88
N GLY A 111 13.46 0.42 -18.24
CA GLY A 111 14.10 1.67 -17.84
C GLY A 111 15.31 1.43 -16.91
N LEU A 112 15.16 0.52 -15.94
CA LEU A 112 16.26 0.14 -15.04
C LEU A 112 17.39 -0.59 -15.76
N TYR A 113 17.07 -1.50 -16.68
CA TYR A 113 18.04 -2.23 -17.50
C TYR A 113 18.95 -1.24 -18.24
N TYR A 114 18.37 -0.26 -18.94
CA TYR A 114 19.17 0.76 -19.64
C TYR A 114 19.94 1.67 -18.69
N ALA A 115 19.33 2.11 -17.59
CA ALA A 115 19.98 3.00 -16.63
C ALA A 115 21.18 2.35 -15.92
N THR A 116 21.17 1.03 -15.73
CA THR A 116 22.15 0.29 -14.93
C THR A 116 23.15 -0.49 -15.77
N SER A 117 23.41 -0.05 -17.01
CA SER A 117 24.33 -0.73 -17.93
C SER A 117 23.94 -2.19 -18.14
N ARG A 118 22.68 -2.42 -18.56
CA ARG A 118 22.07 -3.74 -18.76
C ARG A 118 21.97 -4.57 -17.48
N GLY A 119 21.76 -3.91 -16.34
CA GLY A 119 21.66 -4.58 -15.03
C GLY A 119 22.99 -4.91 -14.35
N THR A 120 24.13 -4.59 -14.94
CA THR A 120 25.46 -4.91 -14.38
C THR A 120 25.91 -3.93 -13.29
N ASN A 121 25.47 -2.67 -13.35
CA ASN A 121 25.79 -1.65 -12.36
C ASN A 121 24.86 -1.77 -11.13
N ILE A 122 25.12 -2.78 -10.31
CA ILE A 122 24.34 -3.06 -9.10
C ILE A 122 24.37 -1.89 -8.13
N ARG A 123 25.52 -1.22 -7.96
CA ARG A 123 25.60 -0.07 -7.04
C ARG A 123 24.64 1.04 -7.45
N LEU A 124 24.56 1.38 -8.74
CA LEU A 124 23.59 2.35 -9.22
C LEU A 124 22.15 1.89 -8.96
N ALA A 125 21.84 0.61 -9.23
CA ALA A 125 20.53 0.03 -8.93
C ALA A 125 20.17 0.18 -7.43
N GLN A 126 21.11 -0.12 -6.52
CA GLN A 126 20.89 0.05 -5.07
C GLN A 126 20.58 1.50 -4.68
N HIS A 127 21.23 2.49 -5.30
CA HIS A 127 20.93 3.91 -5.03
C HIS A 127 19.58 4.35 -5.61
N ILE A 128 19.18 3.80 -6.77
CA ILE A 128 17.82 4.01 -7.32
C ILE A 128 16.78 3.44 -6.35
N PHE A 129 17.01 2.22 -5.84
CA PHE A 129 16.12 1.57 -4.87
C PHE A 129 16.12 2.25 -3.50
N LEU A 130 17.22 2.88 -3.09
CA LEU A 130 17.25 3.78 -1.94
C LEU A 130 16.34 4.98 -2.17
N GLY A 131 16.41 5.63 -3.34
CA GLY A 131 15.47 6.69 -3.71
C GLY A 131 14.01 6.23 -3.64
N LEU A 132 13.73 5.03 -4.16
CA LEU A 132 12.40 4.41 -4.11
C LEU A 132 11.94 4.14 -2.66
N TYR A 133 12.84 3.66 -1.80
CA TYR A 133 12.57 3.44 -0.38
C TYR A 133 12.19 4.74 0.32
N LEU A 134 13.00 5.79 0.16
CA LEU A 134 12.72 7.11 0.76
C LEU A 134 11.42 7.71 0.23
N ALA A 135 11.16 7.61 -1.08
CA ALA A 135 9.91 8.05 -1.68
C ALA A 135 8.70 7.30 -1.08
N THR A 136 8.82 5.98 -0.91
CA THR A 136 7.80 5.15 -0.26
C THR A 136 7.54 5.60 1.16
N LEU A 137 8.61 5.82 1.93
CA LEU A 137 8.52 6.25 3.32
C LEU A 137 7.84 7.62 3.46
N LEU A 138 8.17 8.58 2.58
CA LEU A 138 7.52 9.90 2.55
C LEU A 138 6.03 9.80 2.23
N LEU A 139 5.65 8.95 1.27
CA LEU A 139 4.23 8.70 0.94
C LEU A 139 3.48 8.08 2.11
N VAL A 140 4.10 7.14 2.81
CA VAL A 140 3.56 6.48 4.01
C VAL A 140 3.40 7.49 5.15
N PHE A 141 4.40 8.30 5.46
CA PHE A 141 4.31 9.33 6.51
C PHE A 141 3.27 10.41 6.20
N ARG A 142 3.08 10.75 4.93
CA ARG A 142 1.99 11.63 4.52
C ARG A 142 0.63 11.01 4.84
N ILE A 143 0.43 9.71 4.58
CA ILE A 143 -0.81 9.00 4.95
C ILE A 143 -1.03 9.04 6.47
N TYR A 144 -0.01 8.77 7.28
CA TYR A 144 -0.09 8.84 8.74
C TYR A 144 -0.39 10.25 9.26
N SER A 145 0.23 11.28 8.66
CA SER A 145 -0.04 12.68 8.99
C SER A 145 -1.47 13.12 8.67
N ARG A 146 -2.08 12.53 7.62
CA ARG A 146 -3.47 12.79 7.23
C ARG A 146 -4.48 12.05 8.10
N THR A 147 -4.14 10.86 8.59
CA THR A 147 -5.04 10.04 9.42
C THR A 147 -5.01 10.43 10.90
N ARG A 148 -3.84 10.85 11.41
CA ARG A 148 -3.61 11.29 12.81
C ARG A 148 -4.08 10.27 13.85
N ARG A 149 -3.94 8.97 13.57
CA ARG A 149 -4.34 7.87 14.48
C ARG A 149 -3.17 7.22 15.20
N VAL A 150 -1.99 7.26 14.61
CA VAL A 150 -0.82 6.54 15.13
C VAL A 150 0.10 7.52 15.85
N PRO A 151 0.48 7.23 17.10
CA PRO A 151 1.48 8.00 17.84
C PRO A 151 2.85 8.00 17.12
N PRO A 152 3.55 9.14 17.06
CA PRO A 152 4.82 9.25 16.34
C PRO A 152 5.92 8.27 16.77
N PHE A 153 5.98 7.87 18.04
CA PHE A 153 7.00 6.92 18.51
C PHE A 153 6.95 5.56 17.78
N VAL A 154 5.77 5.17 17.27
CA VAL A 154 5.59 3.89 16.56
C VAL A 154 6.38 3.88 15.25
N PHE A 155 6.61 5.05 14.64
CA PHE A 155 7.37 5.17 13.41
C PHE A 155 8.85 4.83 13.57
N PHE A 156 9.39 4.91 14.78
CA PHE A 156 10.74 4.42 15.07
C PHE A 156 10.88 2.94 14.74
N PHE A 157 9.88 2.11 15.09
CA PHE A 157 9.89 0.68 14.78
C PHE A 157 9.69 0.41 13.28
N MET A 158 8.93 1.25 12.58
CA MET A 158 8.76 1.13 11.14
C MET A 158 10.07 1.38 10.38
N CYS A 159 10.83 2.39 10.80
CA CYS A 159 12.10 2.77 10.18
C CYS A 159 13.24 1.89 10.69
N CYS A 160 13.57 1.98 11.97
CA CYS A 160 14.83 1.47 12.49
C CYS A 160 14.83 -0.04 12.80
N ALA A 161 13.67 -0.66 13.01
CA ALA A 161 13.61 -2.08 13.38
C ALA A 161 13.47 -3.03 12.16
N SER A 162 13.33 -2.50 10.94
CA SER A 162 12.93 -3.29 9.78
C SER A 162 14.10 -3.76 8.91
N TYR A 163 14.99 -4.59 9.48
CA TYR A 163 16.12 -5.18 8.75
C TYR A 163 15.71 -5.80 7.41
N ARG A 164 14.58 -6.52 7.40
CA ARG A 164 14.09 -7.19 6.21
C ARG A 164 13.62 -6.25 5.13
N VAL A 165 12.99 -5.14 5.49
CA VAL A 165 12.46 -4.16 4.54
C VAL A 165 13.62 -3.47 3.83
N HIS A 166 14.66 -3.06 4.57
CA HIS A 166 15.91 -2.59 3.99
C HIS A 166 16.48 -3.60 2.99
N SER A 167 16.57 -4.87 3.40
CA SER A 167 17.08 -5.93 2.52
C SER A 167 16.26 -6.11 1.24
N ILE A 168 14.92 -6.08 1.34
CA ILE A 168 14.01 -6.19 0.19
C ILE A 168 14.22 -5.05 -0.82
N PHE A 169 14.38 -3.81 -0.33
CA PHE A 169 14.60 -2.65 -1.20
C PHE A 169 16.04 -2.60 -1.73
N VAL A 170 17.05 -2.47 -0.87
CA VAL A 170 18.41 -2.07 -1.30
C VAL A 170 19.41 -3.22 -1.44
N LEU A 171 19.09 -4.44 -0.96
CA LEU A 171 20.00 -5.59 -1.08
C LEU A 171 19.51 -6.67 -2.05
N ARG A 172 18.22 -6.69 -2.37
CA ARG A 172 17.60 -7.69 -3.27
C ARG A 172 16.92 -7.09 -4.49
N LEU A 173 16.62 -5.79 -4.47
CA LEU A 173 16.09 -5.03 -5.62
C LEU A 173 14.79 -5.63 -6.19
N PHE A 174 13.90 -6.10 -5.32
CA PHE A 174 12.65 -6.77 -5.73
C PHE A 174 11.67 -5.80 -6.41
N ASN A 175 10.78 -6.32 -7.26
CA ASN A 175 9.72 -5.51 -7.85
C ASN A 175 8.60 -5.13 -6.87
N ASP A 176 8.45 -5.84 -5.74
CA ASP A 176 7.45 -5.55 -4.69
C ASP A 176 7.50 -4.08 -4.19
N PRO A 177 8.68 -3.53 -3.80
CA PRO A 177 8.90 -2.11 -3.58
C PRO A 177 8.24 -1.16 -4.59
N VAL A 178 8.42 -1.42 -5.89
CA VAL A 178 7.93 -0.54 -6.96
C VAL A 178 6.40 -0.53 -6.97
N ALA A 179 5.78 -1.70 -6.91
CA ALA A 179 4.33 -1.83 -6.85
C ALA A 179 3.75 -1.14 -5.61
N MET A 180 4.37 -1.31 -4.45
CA MET A 180 3.91 -0.71 -3.19
C MET A 180 4.08 0.81 -3.17
N ALA A 181 5.16 1.35 -3.74
CA ALA A 181 5.36 2.80 -3.87
C ALA A 181 4.25 3.45 -4.71
N LEU A 182 3.93 2.86 -5.87
CA LEU A 182 2.85 3.30 -6.75
C LEU A 182 1.47 3.21 -6.07
N LEU A 183 1.25 2.15 -5.28
CA LEU A 183 0.05 2.02 -4.47
C LEU A 183 -0.05 3.13 -3.42
N PHE A 184 1.00 3.41 -2.64
CA PHE A 184 0.97 4.48 -1.65
C PHE A 184 0.81 5.87 -2.30
N LEU A 185 1.32 6.06 -3.53
CA LEU A 185 1.03 7.25 -4.33
C LEU A 185 -0.46 7.33 -4.68
N SER A 186 -1.07 6.23 -5.14
CA SER A 186 -2.51 6.15 -5.40
C SER A 186 -3.33 6.52 -4.16
N ILE A 187 -2.98 5.98 -2.99
CA ILE A 187 -3.67 6.29 -1.73
C ILE A 187 -3.55 7.78 -1.40
N ASN A 188 -2.37 8.38 -1.56
CA ASN A 188 -2.18 9.81 -1.36
C ASN A 188 -3.04 10.66 -2.32
N LEU A 189 -3.22 10.22 -3.58
CA LEU A 189 -4.11 10.86 -4.54
C LEU A 189 -5.59 10.73 -4.13
N LEU A 190 -6.01 9.59 -3.56
CA LEU A 190 -7.35 9.43 -2.96
C LEU A 190 -7.55 10.38 -1.78
N LEU A 191 -6.56 10.50 -0.90
CA LEU A 191 -6.58 11.43 0.24
C LEU A 191 -6.62 12.90 -0.22
N SER A 192 -6.09 13.21 -1.40
CA SER A 192 -6.18 14.51 -2.08
C SER A 192 -7.41 14.67 -2.97
N GLN A 193 -8.39 13.75 -2.92
CA GLN A 193 -9.62 13.77 -3.72
C GLN A 193 -9.40 13.73 -5.25
N ARG A 194 -8.22 13.29 -5.73
CA ARG A 194 -7.89 13.13 -7.15
C ARG A 194 -8.16 11.69 -7.62
N TRP A 195 -9.43 11.28 -7.59
CA TRP A 195 -9.86 9.90 -7.78
C TRP A 195 -9.50 9.27 -9.13
N GLY A 196 -9.53 10.03 -10.23
CA GLY A 196 -9.13 9.53 -11.57
C GLY A 196 -7.65 9.16 -11.62
N TRP A 197 -6.78 10.09 -11.22
CA TRP A 197 -5.34 9.86 -11.11
C TRP A 197 -5.00 8.73 -10.13
N ALA A 198 -5.74 8.65 -9.02
CA ALA A 198 -5.58 7.56 -8.08
C ALA A 198 -5.88 6.19 -8.70
N CYS A 199 -6.96 6.07 -9.48
CA CYS A 199 -7.31 4.84 -10.19
C CYS A 199 -6.26 4.49 -11.26
N GLY A 200 -5.75 5.48 -11.98
CA GLY A 200 -4.63 5.30 -12.91
C GLY A 200 -3.37 4.77 -12.22
N CYS A 201 -2.93 5.41 -11.12
CA CYS A 201 -1.78 4.96 -10.33
C CYS A 201 -2.01 3.59 -9.68
N PHE A 202 -3.24 3.29 -9.24
CA PHE A 202 -3.60 1.98 -8.70
C PHE A 202 -3.45 0.89 -9.76
N SER A 203 -3.95 1.15 -10.97
CA SER A 203 -3.80 0.22 -12.09
C SER A 203 -2.33 0.06 -12.50
N LEU A 204 -1.54 1.14 -12.49
CA LEU A 204 -0.10 1.06 -12.74
C LEU A 204 0.62 0.21 -11.67
N ALA A 205 0.20 0.28 -10.41
CA ALA A 205 0.73 -0.58 -9.37
C ALA A 205 0.38 -2.07 -9.61
N VAL A 206 -0.88 -2.35 -10.00
CA VAL A 206 -1.33 -3.70 -10.39
C VAL A 206 -0.53 -4.22 -11.60
N SER A 207 -0.21 -3.36 -12.57
CA SER A 207 0.56 -3.79 -13.75
C SER A 207 2.03 -4.09 -13.45
N VAL A 208 2.55 -3.71 -12.28
CA VAL A 208 3.86 -4.16 -11.80
C VAL A 208 3.72 -5.48 -11.04
N LYS A 209 2.76 -5.57 -10.13
CA LYS A 209 2.53 -6.78 -9.36
C LYS A 209 1.07 -6.94 -8.94
N MET A 210 0.53 -8.13 -9.18
CA MET A 210 -0.89 -8.43 -8.95
C MET A 210 -1.32 -8.40 -7.48
N ASN A 211 -0.38 -8.42 -6.51
CA ASN A 211 -0.72 -8.37 -5.08
C ASN A 211 -1.52 -7.12 -4.71
N VAL A 212 -1.38 -6.04 -5.47
CA VAL A 212 -2.16 -4.81 -5.29
C VAL A 212 -3.66 -5.04 -5.46
N LEU A 213 -4.08 -6.11 -6.15
CA LEU A 213 -5.49 -6.51 -6.26
C LEU A 213 -6.13 -6.82 -4.90
N LEU A 214 -5.36 -7.14 -3.86
CA LEU A 214 -5.89 -7.34 -2.50
C LEU A 214 -6.55 -6.05 -1.94
N PHE A 215 -6.20 -4.88 -2.47
CA PHE A 215 -6.82 -3.59 -2.15
C PHE A 215 -8.05 -3.28 -3.02
N ALA A 216 -8.28 -4.01 -4.12
CA ALA A 216 -9.33 -3.71 -5.09
C ALA A 216 -10.76 -3.79 -4.52
N PRO A 217 -11.12 -4.77 -3.65
CA PRO A 217 -12.43 -4.78 -3.00
C PRO A 217 -12.69 -3.52 -2.17
N GLY A 218 -11.68 -3.08 -1.41
CA GLY A 218 -11.75 -1.82 -0.67
C GLY A 218 -11.85 -0.59 -1.57
N LEU A 219 -11.08 -0.53 -2.66
CA LEU A 219 -11.16 0.57 -3.62
C LEU A 219 -12.54 0.65 -4.29
N LEU A 220 -13.09 -0.49 -4.72
CA LEU A 220 -14.42 -0.58 -5.30
C LEU A 220 -15.48 -0.08 -4.30
N PHE A 221 -15.42 -0.53 -3.05
CA PHE A 221 -16.31 -0.05 -1.99
C PHE A 221 -16.24 1.48 -1.85
N LEU A 222 -15.04 2.07 -1.85
CA LEU A 222 -14.86 3.52 -1.75
C LEU A 222 -15.40 4.28 -2.97
N LEU A 223 -15.20 3.75 -4.18
CA LEU A 223 -15.72 4.33 -5.42
C LEU A 223 -17.25 4.34 -5.42
N LEU A 224 -17.88 3.21 -5.07
CA LEU A 224 -19.34 3.11 -4.93
C LEU A 224 -19.84 4.05 -3.82
N SER A 225 -19.15 4.08 -2.68
CA SER A 225 -19.49 4.97 -1.57
C SER A 225 -19.43 6.45 -1.96
N ARG A 226 -18.47 6.85 -2.78
CA ARG A 226 -18.29 8.25 -3.19
C ARG A 226 -19.18 8.66 -4.37
N PHE A 227 -19.28 7.83 -5.39
CA PHE A 227 -19.82 8.20 -6.70
C PHE A 227 -21.08 7.42 -7.12
N GLY A 228 -21.44 6.35 -6.41
CA GLY A 228 -22.43 5.39 -6.89
C GLY A 228 -21.92 4.58 -8.09
N LEU A 229 -22.78 3.73 -8.65
CA LEU A 229 -22.39 2.84 -9.75
C LEU A 229 -21.98 3.61 -11.01
N ARG A 230 -22.82 4.54 -11.46
CA ARG A 230 -22.60 5.30 -12.70
C ARG A 230 -21.30 6.11 -12.68
N GLY A 231 -20.96 6.73 -11.55
CA GLY A 231 -19.72 7.49 -11.43
C GLY A 231 -18.48 6.63 -11.13
N ALA A 232 -18.66 5.41 -10.62
CA ALA A 232 -17.56 4.45 -10.45
C ALA A 232 -17.11 3.83 -11.78
N LEU A 233 -18.04 3.55 -12.70
CA LEU A 233 -17.75 2.95 -14.01
C LEU A 233 -16.62 3.65 -14.80
N PRO A 234 -16.62 4.99 -15.02
CA PRO A 234 -15.52 5.64 -15.74
C PRO A 234 -14.18 5.55 -14.99
N LYS A 235 -14.17 5.43 -13.66
CA LYS A 235 -12.94 5.25 -12.88
C LYS A 235 -12.39 3.82 -12.98
N LEU A 236 -13.26 2.83 -13.03
CA LEU A 236 -12.90 1.45 -13.36
C LEU A 236 -12.43 1.34 -14.82
N GLY A 237 -13.05 2.10 -15.73
CA GLY A 237 -12.65 2.22 -17.13
C GLY A 237 -11.21 2.72 -17.28
N ILE A 238 -10.79 3.73 -16.49
CA ILE A 238 -9.38 4.17 -16.45
C ILE A 238 -8.45 3.02 -16.06
N CYS A 239 -8.84 2.20 -15.06
CA CYS A 239 -8.02 1.09 -14.63
C CYS A 239 -7.86 0.04 -15.74
N ALA A 240 -8.98 -0.35 -16.36
CA ALA A 240 -9.02 -1.34 -17.43
C ALA A 240 -8.25 -0.87 -18.68
N LEU A 241 -8.48 0.38 -19.11
CA LEU A 241 -7.79 0.96 -20.27
C LEU A 241 -6.28 0.94 -20.08
N LEU A 242 -5.78 1.31 -18.90
CA LEU A 242 -4.35 1.30 -18.62
C LEU A 242 -3.76 -0.12 -18.72
N GLN A 243 -4.44 -1.15 -18.21
CA GLN A 243 -3.98 -2.54 -18.35
C GLN A 243 -3.91 -2.98 -19.82
N VAL A 244 -4.93 -2.63 -20.61
CA VAL A 244 -4.97 -2.95 -22.04
C VAL A 244 -3.87 -2.23 -22.79
N VAL A 245 -3.69 -0.93 -22.56
CA VAL A 245 -2.67 -0.12 -23.24
C VAL A 245 -1.26 -0.64 -22.93
N LEU A 246 -0.95 -0.91 -21.66
CA LEU A 246 0.36 -1.46 -21.31
C LEU A 246 0.54 -2.89 -21.86
N GLY A 247 -0.49 -3.71 -21.79
CA GLY A 247 -0.47 -5.10 -22.27
C GLY A 247 -0.53 -5.24 -23.78
N LEU A 248 -0.83 -4.18 -24.53
CA LEU A 248 -1.23 -4.26 -25.95
C LEU A 248 -0.24 -5.03 -26.83
N PRO A 249 1.09 -4.80 -26.78
CA PRO A 249 2.03 -5.55 -27.63
C PRO A 249 1.98 -7.05 -27.38
N PHE A 250 1.84 -7.46 -26.12
CA PHE A 250 1.81 -8.86 -25.70
C PHE A 250 0.44 -9.51 -25.96
N LEU A 251 -0.63 -8.72 -25.85
CA LEU A 251 -1.99 -9.13 -26.17
C LEU A 251 -2.19 -9.36 -27.67
N LEU A 252 -1.51 -8.60 -28.53
CA LEU A 252 -1.55 -8.79 -29.98
C LEU A 252 -0.79 -10.05 -30.41
N GLU A 253 0.31 -10.37 -29.74
CA GLU A 253 1.13 -11.55 -30.03
C GLU A 253 0.47 -12.85 -29.52
N ASN A 254 0.17 -12.91 -28.22
CA ASN A 254 -0.43 -14.09 -27.59
C ASN A 254 -1.31 -13.69 -26.40
N PRO A 255 -2.60 -13.39 -26.61
CA PRO A 255 -3.47 -12.92 -25.55
C PRO A 255 -3.66 -13.94 -24.41
N ALA A 256 -3.79 -15.24 -24.76
CA ALA A 256 -3.94 -16.30 -23.77
C ALA A 256 -2.66 -16.50 -22.94
N GLY A 257 -1.50 -16.46 -23.60
CA GLY A 257 -0.19 -16.50 -22.96
C GLY A 257 0.04 -15.33 -22.01
N TYR A 258 -0.26 -14.11 -22.46
CA TYR A 258 -0.16 -12.91 -21.61
C TYR A 258 -1.07 -13.01 -20.39
N LEU A 259 -2.36 -13.29 -20.56
CA LEU A 259 -3.31 -13.32 -19.43
C LEU A 259 -3.01 -14.43 -18.42
N SER A 260 -2.65 -15.62 -18.89
CA SER A 260 -2.34 -16.76 -18.01
C SER A 260 -1.04 -16.58 -17.23
N ARG A 261 -0.01 -15.94 -17.81
CA ARG A 261 1.29 -15.71 -17.16
C ARG A 261 1.29 -14.46 -16.27
N SER A 262 0.81 -13.33 -16.77
CA SER A 262 0.85 -12.04 -16.06
C SER A 262 0.00 -12.03 -14.79
N PHE A 263 -1.08 -12.80 -14.77
CA PHE A 263 -1.98 -12.98 -13.62
C PHE A 263 -2.10 -14.47 -13.26
N ASP A 264 -0.97 -15.15 -13.11
CA ASP A 264 -0.93 -16.58 -12.76
C ASP A 264 -1.49 -16.86 -11.34
N LEU A 265 -2.82 -16.96 -11.26
CA LEU A 265 -3.58 -17.34 -10.06
C LEU A 265 -3.42 -18.84 -9.71
N GLY A 266 -2.91 -19.64 -10.65
CA GLY A 266 -2.67 -21.07 -10.48
C GLY A 266 -1.32 -21.38 -9.84
N ARG A 267 -0.41 -20.39 -9.78
CA ARG A 267 0.96 -20.59 -9.31
C ARG A 267 1.01 -21.21 -7.93
N GLN A 268 1.77 -22.30 -7.83
CA GLN A 268 2.07 -22.93 -6.56
C GLN A 268 3.49 -22.60 -6.11
N PHE A 269 3.55 -21.82 -5.04
CA PHE A 269 4.79 -21.51 -4.35
C PHE A 269 5.28 -22.70 -3.52
N LEU A 270 6.60 -22.89 -3.45
CA LEU A 270 7.21 -24.01 -2.73
C LEU A 270 6.99 -23.88 -1.22
N PHE A 271 6.59 -24.98 -0.58
CA PHE A 271 6.29 -25.01 0.85
C PHE A 271 7.48 -24.63 1.74
N ARG A 272 8.73 -24.82 1.27
CA ARG A 272 9.94 -24.40 2.01
C ARG A 272 10.09 -22.88 2.20
N TRP A 273 9.48 -22.09 1.32
CA TRP A 273 9.63 -20.63 1.30
C TRP A 273 8.45 -19.91 1.97
N THR A 274 7.42 -20.64 2.39
CA THR A 274 6.26 -20.03 3.05
C THR A 274 6.57 -19.63 4.47
N VAL A 275 6.19 -18.43 4.86
CA VAL A 275 6.25 -17.93 6.24
C VAL A 275 4.97 -18.32 7.00
N ASN A 276 3.84 -18.37 6.30
CA ASN A 276 2.55 -18.73 6.87
C ASN A 276 2.17 -20.19 6.56
N TRP A 277 1.35 -20.82 7.41
CA TRP A 277 0.91 -22.20 7.30
C TRP A 277 2.01 -23.27 7.42
N ARG A 278 3.23 -22.91 7.87
CA ARG A 278 4.36 -23.85 8.01
C ARG A 278 4.10 -24.95 9.04
N PHE A 279 3.18 -24.71 9.98
CA PHE A 279 2.75 -25.68 10.98
C PHE A 279 1.83 -26.78 10.40
N LEU A 280 1.33 -26.63 9.18
CA LEU A 280 0.52 -27.64 8.51
C LEU A 280 1.42 -28.65 7.75
N PRO A 281 1.00 -29.91 7.59
CA PRO A 281 1.66 -30.84 6.67
C PRO A 281 1.63 -30.32 5.23
N GLU A 282 2.71 -30.57 4.47
CA GLU A 282 2.83 -30.13 3.07
C GLU A 282 1.70 -30.68 2.19
N ALA A 283 1.25 -31.91 2.42
CA ALA A 283 0.12 -32.51 1.72
C ALA A 283 -1.18 -31.71 1.87
N LEU A 284 -1.42 -31.12 3.05
CA LEU A 284 -2.59 -30.27 3.28
C LEU A 284 -2.41 -28.89 2.64
N PHE A 285 -1.20 -28.33 2.70
CA PHE A 285 -0.86 -27.05 2.09
C PHE A 285 -1.03 -27.04 0.56
N LEU A 286 -0.75 -28.17 -0.09
CA LEU A 286 -0.92 -28.37 -1.54
C LEU A 286 -2.33 -28.82 -1.92
N ASN A 287 -3.20 -29.13 -0.95
CA ASN A 287 -4.54 -29.63 -1.20
C ASN A 287 -5.43 -28.54 -1.82
N ARG A 288 -6.14 -28.88 -2.92
CA ARG A 288 -7.05 -27.97 -3.61
C ARG A 288 -8.24 -27.54 -2.74
N ALA A 289 -8.78 -28.43 -1.92
CA ALA A 289 -9.87 -28.11 -0.99
C ALA A 289 -9.44 -27.08 0.06
N PHE A 290 -8.20 -27.19 0.56
CA PHE A 290 -7.63 -26.18 1.46
C PHE A 290 -7.52 -24.82 0.78
N HIS A 291 -7.03 -24.77 -0.46
CA HIS A 291 -6.97 -23.52 -1.23
C HIS A 291 -8.36 -22.89 -1.46
N LEU A 292 -9.36 -23.70 -1.82
CA LEU A 292 -10.74 -23.23 -1.99
C LEU A 292 -11.35 -22.74 -0.68
N ALA A 293 -11.07 -23.40 0.44
CA ALA A 293 -11.54 -22.99 1.77
C ALA A 293 -10.94 -21.64 2.19
N LEU A 294 -9.64 -21.42 1.94
CA LEU A 294 -8.99 -20.13 2.16
C LEU A 294 -9.64 -19.02 1.32
N LEU A 295 -9.88 -19.28 0.03
CA LEU A 295 -10.53 -18.33 -0.86
C LEU A 295 -11.97 -18.01 -0.41
N ALA A 296 -12.75 -19.03 -0.07
CA ALA A 296 -14.12 -18.85 0.42
C ALA A 296 -14.15 -18.02 1.72
N THR A 297 -13.24 -18.29 2.65
CA THR A 297 -13.13 -17.54 3.92
C THR A 297 -12.68 -16.09 3.68
N HIS A 298 -11.73 -15.88 2.78
CA HIS A 298 -11.29 -14.56 2.35
C HIS A 298 -12.46 -13.72 1.81
N LEU A 299 -13.20 -14.26 0.83
CA LEU A 299 -14.35 -13.57 0.23
C LEU A 299 -15.48 -13.36 1.23
N GLY A 300 -15.76 -14.35 2.09
CA GLY A 300 -16.75 -14.26 3.16
C GLY A 300 -16.45 -13.15 4.16
N LEU A 301 -15.18 -13.02 4.59
CA LEU A 301 -14.78 -11.94 5.50
C LEU A 301 -14.77 -10.58 4.82
N LEU A 302 -14.32 -10.46 3.56
CA LEU A 302 -14.44 -9.23 2.80
C LEU A 302 -15.90 -8.77 2.70
N ALA A 303 -16.81 -9.68 2.36
CA ALA A 303 -18.24 -9.40 2.33
C ALA A 303 -18.72 -8.94 3.71
N LEU A 304 -18.39 -9.67 4.77
CA LEU A 304 -18.79 -9.34 6.14
C LEU A 304 -18.33 -7.92 6.56
N PHE A 305 -17.07 -7.56 6.27
CA PHE A 305 -16.56 -6.21 6.51
C PHE A 305 -17.27 -5.16 5.64
N ALA A 306 -17.50 -5.44 4.36
CA ALA A 306 -18.20 -4.56 3.45
C ALA A 306 -19.66 -4.32 3.85
N PHE A 307 -20.35 -5.30 4.44
CA PHE A 307 -21.76 -5.18 4.85
C PHE A 307 -21.93 -4.60 6.25
N ARG A 308 -21.03 -4.90 7.20
CA ARG A 308 -21.23 -4.55 8.61
C ARG A 308 -20.28 -3.45 9.09
N ARG A 309 -19.02 -3.46 8.63
CA ARG A 309 -17.96 -2.67 9.27
C ARG A 309 -17.58 -1.41 8.50
N TRP A 310 -17.51 -1.47 7.17
CA TRP A 310 -17.15 -0.34 6.31
C TRP A 310 -18.27 0.68 6.07
N PRO A 311 -19.57 0.31 5.96
CA PRO A 311 -20.64 1.28 5.77
C PRO A 311 -20.73 2.25 6.95
N ARG A 312 -21.14 3.48 6.63
CA ARG A 312 -21.56 4.44 7.65
C ARG A 312 -22.87 3.95 8.28
N SER A 313 -23.07 4.29 9.55
CA SER A 313 -24.24 3.82 10.30
C SER A 313 -25.54 4.12 9.52
N GLY A 314 -26.29 3.07 9.18
CA GLY A 314 -27.58 3.18 8.48
C GLY A 314 -27.55 2.95 6.96
N ASP A 315 -26.37 2.92 6.32
CA ASP A 315 -26.28 2.70 4.87
C ASP A 315 -26.26 1.21 4.50
N SER A 316 -27.28 0.76 3.75
CA SER A 316 -27.24 -0.56 3.09
C SER A 316 -26.33 -0.52 1.85
N ILE A 317 -25.63 -1.61 1.52
CA ILE A 317 -24.80 -1.67 0.29
C ILE A 317 -25.62 -1.37 -0.97
N LEU A 318 -26.89 -1.78 -1.01
CA LEU A 318 -27.78 -1.48 -2.14
C LEU A 318 -27.99 0.03 -2.33
N SER A 319 -27.90 0.82 -1.25
CA SER A 319 -27.94 2.28 -1.32
C SER A 319 -26.65 2.88 -1.92
N LEU A 320 -25.52 2.18 -1.80
CA LEU A 320 -24.24 2.59 -2.40
C LEU A 320 -24.26 2.48 -3.92
N LEU A 321 -25.10 1.62 -4.50
CA LEU A 321 -25.30 1.54 -5.95
C LEU A 321 -26.04 2.76 -6.51
N LYS A 322 -26.91 3.37 -5.69
CA LYS A 322 -27.67 4.57 -6.06
C LYS A 322 -26.75 5.79 -6.15
N GLU A 323 -27.14 6.73 -7.01
CA GLU A 323 -26.49 8.03 -7.12
C GLU A 323 -26.46 8.75 -5.76
N PRO A 324 -25.36 9.43 -5.40
CA PRO A 324 -25.25 10.10 -4.09
C PRO A 324 -26.39 11.10 -3.82
N SER A 325 -26.88 11.80 -4.85
CA SER A 325 -28.01 12.74 -4.76
C SER A 325 -29.34 12.09 -4.38
N LYS A 326 -29.48 10.78 -4.59
CA LYS A 326 -30.71 10.01 -4.33
C LYS A 326 -30.66 9.25 -3.00
N ARG A 327 -29.62 9.45 -2.19
CA ARG A 327 -29.45 8.77 -0.89
C ARG A 327 -30.19 9.52 0.21
N LYS A 328 -30.68 8.78 1.21
CA LYS A 328 -31.33 9.36 2.39
C LYS A 328 -30.24 10.00 3.26
N GLY A 329 -30.22 11.32 3.35
CA GLY A 329 -29.31 12.09 4.20
C GLY A 329 -28.17 12.80 3.45
N PRO A 330 -27.47 13.75 4.10
CA PRO A 330 -26.43 14.54 3.48
C PRO A 330 -25.20 13.69 3.11
N THR A 331 -24.76 13.79 1.85
CA THR A 331 -23.55 13.11 1.37
C THR A 331 -22.30 13.79 1.94
N GLN A 332 -21.87 13.41 3.13
CA GLN A 332 -20.62 13.91 3.70
C GLN A 332 -19.40 13.32 2.95
N PRO A 333 -18.32 14.09 2.74
CA PRO A 333 -17.10 13.59 2.11
C PRO A 333 -16.48 12.44 2.91
N LEU A 334 -15.83 11.49 2.21
CA LEU A 334 -15.11 10.40 2.86
C LEU A 334 -13.91 10.96 3.64
N THR A 335 -13.78 10.57 4.91
CA THR A 335 -12.65 11.01 5.73
C THR A 335 -11.39 10.23 5.36
N ALA A 336 -10.21 10.80 5.65
CA ALA A 336 -8.93 10.12 5.44
C ALA A 336 -8.89 8.75 6.14
N ASN A 337 -9.44 8.68 7.35
CA ASN A 337 -9.50 7.44 8.12
C ASN A 337 -10.42 6.39 7.49
N GLN A 338 -11.55 6.78 6.90
CA GLN A 338 -12.41 5.84 6.19
C GLN A 338 -11.72 5.26 4.96
N ILE A 339 -11.07 6.11 4.15
CA ILE A 339 -10.33 5.67 2.95
C ILE A 339 -9.23 4.68 3.32
N VAL A 340 -8.36 5.05 4.27
CA VAL A 340 -7.20 4.24 4.66
C VAL A 340 -7.64 2.95 5.37
N SER A 341 -8.62 3.01 6.28
CA SER A 341 -9.12 1.84 6.98
C SER A 341 -9.72 0.80 6.03
N VAL A 342 -10.54 1.22 5.06
CA VAL A 342 -11.14 0.29 4.09
C VAL A 342 -10.05 -0.39 3.24
N LEU A 343 -9.12 0.39 2.69
CA LEU A 343 -8.05 -0.14 1.84
C LEU A 343 -7.11 -1.07 2.60
N PHE A 344 -6.64 -0.66 3.77
CA PHE A 344 -5.69 -1.46 4.55
C PHE A 344 -6.34 -2.72 5.11
N THR A 345 -7.61 -2.65 5.52
CA THR A 345 -8.35 -3.85 5.99
C THR A 345 -8.61 -4.82 4.83
N SER A 346 -8.96 -4.33 3.64
CA SER A 346 -9.14 -5.16 2.44
C SER A 346 -7.87 -5.97 2.15
N ASN A 347 -6.72 -5.29 2.09
CA ASN A 347 -5.43 -5.95 1.87
C ASN A 347 -5.09 -6.94 2.97
N PHE A 348 -5.28 -6.54 4.24
CA PHE A 348 -4.91 -7.36 5.37
C PHE A 348 -5.71 -8.68 5.43
N ILE A 349 -7.01 -8.65 5.13
CA ILE A 349 -7.81 -9.86 4.98
C ILE A 349 -7.22 -10.74 3.85
N GLY A 350 -6.78 -10.15 2.75
CA GLY A 350 -6.02 -10.85 1.70
C GLY A 350 -4.77 -11.57 2.21
N ILE A 351 -3.94 -10.87 2.98
CA ILE A 351 -2.70 -11.40 3.55
C ILE A 351 -2.98 -12.59 4.49
N CYS A 352 -3.97 -12.46 5.38
CA CYS A 352 -4.29 -13.49 6.38
C CYS A 352 -4.67 -14.83 5.73
N PHE A 353 -5.40 -14.78 4.61
CA PHE A 353 -5.91 -15.96 3.90
C PHE A 353 -5.10 -16.31 2.64
N SER A 354 -3.96 -15.65 2.42
CA SER A 354 -3.04 -16.04 1.36
C SER A 354 -2.49 -17.44 1.65
N ARG A 355 -2.54 -18.35 0.67
CA ARG A 355 -2.04 -19.72 0.87
C ARG A 355 -0.54 -19.77 1.10
N SER A 356 0.25 -18.94 0.42
CA SER A 356 1.71 -18.87 0.62
C SER A 356 2.14 -17.42 0.74
N LEU A 357 2.98 -17.14 1.72
CA LEU A 357 3.64 -15.86 1.90
C LEU A 357 5.15 -16.04 1.89
N HIS A 358 5.81 -15.56 0.84
CA HIS A 358 7.27 -15.55 0.78
C HIS A 358 7.81 -14.29 1.42
N TYR A 359 9.06 -14.36 1.86
CA TYR A 359 9.73 -13.30 2.63
C TYR A 359 9.69 -11.90 2.00
N GLN A 360 9.70 -11.79 0.67
CA GLN A 360 9.56 -10.50 -0.02
C GLN A 360 8.17 -9.89 0.11
N PHE A 361 7.13 -10.69 0.36
CA PHE A 361 5.75 -10.23 0.50
C PHE A 361 5.51 -9.48 1.82
N TYR A 362 6.52 -9.40 2.70
CA TYR A 362 6.39 -8.63 3.93
C TYR A 362 6.04 -7.16 3.66
N VAL A 363 6.62 -6.57 2.61
CA VAL A 363 6.38 -5.16 2.25
C VAL A 363 4.94 -4.90 1.78
N TRP A 364 4.16 -5.95 1.46
CA TRP A 364 2.75 -5.80 1.04
C TRP A 364 1.85 -5.22 2.13
N TYR A 365 2.27 -5.33 3.40
CA TYR A 365 1.48 -4.83 4.52
C TYR A 365 2.30 -4.29 5.69
N PHE A 366 3.64 -4.45 5.69
CA PHE A 366 4.51 -3.92 6.75
C PHE A 366 4.17 -2.46 7.14
N HIS A 367 4.15 -1.56 6.14
CA HIS A 367 3.89 -0.13 6.36
C HIS A 367 2.45 0.17 6.79
N THR A 368 1.52 -0.78 6.64
CA THR A 368 0.11 -0.63 7.05
C THR A 368 -0.16 -1.13 8.46
N LEU A 369 0.72 -1.97 9.03
CA LEU A 369 0.56 -2.59 10.34
C LEU A 369 0.33 -1.58 11.48
N PRO A 370 1.11 -0.48 11.60
CA PRO A 370 0.85 0.50 12.66
C PRO A 370 -0.54 1.13 12.55
N TYR A 371 -1.02 1.42 11.34
CA TYR A 371 -2.39 1.88 11.18
C TYR A 371 -3.40 0.83 11.61
N LEU A 372 -3.25 -0.43 11.18
CA LEU A 372 -4.19 -1.51 11.53
C LEU A 372 -4.30 -1.73 13.04
N LEU A 373 -3.19 -1.60 13.76
CA LEU A 373 -3.15 -1.77 15.22
C LEU A 373 -3.60 -0.54 16.02
N TRP A 374 -3.41 0.69 15.53
CA TRP A 374 -3.78 1.91 16.28
C TRP A 374 -5.05 2.61 15.79
N ALA A 375 -5.57 2.27 14.60
CA ALA A 375 -6.73 2.97 14.04
C ALA A 375 -8.02 2.73 14.83
N THR A 376 -8.20 1.55 15.44
CA THR A 376 -9.36 1.23 16.27
C THR A 376 -8.98 1.20 17.75
N PRO A 377 -9.48 2.14 18.58
CA PRO A 377 -9.27 2.06 20.02
C PRO A 377 -10.01 0.84 20.57
N CYS A 378 -9.25 -0.13 21.09
CA CYS A 378 -9.74 -1.28 21.83
C CYS A 378 -9.23 -1.18 23.26
N ARG A 379 -10.13 -1.20 24.25
CA ARG A 379 -9.79 -1.05 25.67
C ARG A 379 -8.85 -2.14 26.18
N TRP A 380 -8.94 -3.36 25.64
CA TRP A 380 -8.07 -4.49 26.03
C TRP A 380 -6.66 -4.42 25.43
N LEU A 381 -6.46 -3.68 24.33
CA LEU A 381 -5.21 -3.69 23.59
C LEU A 381 -4.38 -2.48 23.99
N THR A 382 -3.49 -2.66 24.96
CA THR A 382 -2.57 -1.62 25.41
C THR A 382 -1.49 -1.33 24.35
N HIS A 383 -0.80 -0.20 24.47
CA HIS A 383 0.33 0.10 23.58
C HIS A 383 1.41 -0.98 23.64
N LEU A 384 1.69 -1.54 24.82
CA LEU A 384 2.64 -2.64 25.00
C LEU A 384 2.23 -3.88 24.20
N LEU A 385 0.94 -4.27 24.26
CA LEU A 385 0.47 -5.44 23.51
C LEU A 385 0.49 -5.21 22.00
N ARG A 386 0.20 -3.98 21.53
CA ARG A 386 0.36 -3.63 20.10
C ARG A 386 1.82 -3.75 19.64
N LEU A 387 2.76 -3.29 20.47
CA LEU A 387 4.19 -3.41 20.17
C LEU A 387 4.66 -4.86 20.22
N LEU A 388 4.15 -5.67 21.15
CA LEU A 388 4.40 -7.11 21.17
C LEU A 388 3.94 -7.78 19.87
N VAL A 389 2.73 -7.44 19.40
CA VAL A 389 2.22 -7.96 18.12
C VAL A 389 3.13 -7.54 16.96
N LEU A 390 3.56 -6.27 16.88
CA LEU A 390 4.52 -5.83 15.86
C LEU A 390 5.84 -6.60 15.94
N GLY A 391 6.40 -6.77 17.15
CA GLY A 391 7.65 -7.49 17.37
C GLY A 391 7.57 -8.97 17.01
N LEU A 392 6.47 -9.65 17.35
CA LEU A 392 6.24 -11.05 16.98
C LEU A 392 6.03 -11.24 15.48
N ILE A 393 5.41 -10.27 14.80
CA ILE A 393 5.32 -10.26 13.33
C ILE A 393 6.74 -10.11 12.76
N GLU A 394 7.51 -9.10 13.18
CA GLU A 394 8.89 -8.88 12.70
C GLU A 394 9.76 -10.12 12.93
N LEU A 395 9.67 -10.76 14.10
CA LEU A 395 10.37 -12.00 14.42
C LEU A 395 9.97 -13.14 13.48
N SER A 396 8.65 -13.31 13.25
CA SER A 396 8.12 -14.35 12.36
C SER A 396 8.63 -14.19 10.93
N TRP A 397 8.69 -12.94 10.43
CA TRP A 397 9.24 -12.66 9.10
C TRP A 397 10.76 -12.80 9.05
N ASN A 398 11.47 -12.59 10.16
CA ASN A 398 12.92 -12.73 10.20
C ASN A 398 13.44 -14.15 10.42
N THR A 399 12.59 -15.06 10.90
CA THR A 399 12.94 -16.48 11.09
C THR A 399 13.08 -17.18 9.73
N TYR A 400 14.30 -17.64 9.40
CA TYR A 400 14.60 -18.35 8.16
C TYR A 400 15.45 -19.62 8.41
N PRO A 401 15.03 -20.80 7.90
CA PRO A 401 13.72 -21.10 7.34
C PRO A 401 12.61 -20.93 8.39
N SER A 402 11.35 -20.77 7.95
CA SER A 402 10.23 -20.64 8.88
C SER A 402 10.02 -21.94 9.68
N THR A 403 9.57 -21.78 10.93
CA THR A 403 9.25 -22.90 11.83
C THR A 403 7.74 -22.96 12.10
N SER A 404 7.26 -24.08 12.64
CA SER A 404 5.86 -24.19 13.08
C SER A 404 5.51 -23.10 14.11
N CYS A 405 6.43 -22.83 15.05
CA CYS A 405 6.25 -21.81 16.08
C CYS A 405 6.16 -20.40 15.48
N SER A 406 7.10 -20.02 14.58
CA SER A 406 7.07 -18.69 13.96
C SER A 406 5.82 -18.51 13.09
N SER A 407 5.40 -19.56 12.38
CA SER A 407 4.20 -19.50 11.55
C SER A 407 2.91 -19.43 12.38
N MET A 408 2.80 -20.18 13.47
CA MET A 408 1.67 -20.07 14.41
C MET A 408 1.63 -18.69 15.07
N ALA A 409 2.78 -18.16 15.51
CA ALA A 409 2.87 -16.82 16.09
C ALA A 409 2.38 -15.74 15.12
N LEU A 410 2.75 -15.84 13.83
CA LEU A 410 2.25 -14.94 12.79
C LEU A 410 0.73 -14.99 12.66
N HIS A 411 0.16 -16.20 12.61
CA HIS A 411 -1.30 -16.40 12.50
C HIS A 411 -2.06 -15.89 13.72
N LEU A 412 -1.52 -16.11 14.93
CA LEU A 412 -2.10 -15.56 16.16
C LEU A 412 -2.07 -14.02 16.14
N CYS A 413 -0.96 -13.41 15.73
CA CYS A 413 -0.86 -11.96 15.56
C CYS A 413 -1.88 -11.44 14.54
N HIS A 414 -2.04 -12.14 13.40
CA HIS A 414 -3.03 -11.78 12.38
C HIS A 414 -4.46 -11.87 12.90
N ALA A 415 -4.78 -12.93 13.65
CA ALA A 415 -6.09 -13.12 14.28
C ALA A 415 -6.40 -12.00 15.29
N VAL A 416 -5.42 -11.60 16.12
CA VAL A 416 -5.55 -10.47 17.06
C VAL A 416 -5.87 -9.17 16.33
N ILE A 417 -5.17 -8.87 15.24
CA ILE A 417 -5.43 -7.67 14.44
C ILE A 417 -6.83 -7.73 13.80
N LEU A 418 -7.22 -8.86 13.20
CA LEU A 418 -8.56 -9.02 12.61
C LEU A 418 -9.67 -8.83 13.66
N LEU A 419 -9.52 -9.45 14.84
CA LEU A 419 -10.47 -9.33 15.93
C LEU A 419 -10.58 -7.88 16.42
N GLN A 420 -9.45 -7.17 16.52
CA GLN A 420 -9.42 -5.75 16.88
C GLN A 420 -10.13 -4.87 15.84
N LEU A 421 -9.90 -5.12 14.55
CA LEU A 421 -10.56 -4.37 13.47
C LEU A 421 -12.08 -4.64 13.45
N TRP A 422 -12.49 -5.84 13.82
CA TRP A 422 -13.88 -6.24 13.94
C TRP A 422 -14.58 -5.59 15.14
N VAL A 423 -14.05 -5.79 16.34
CA VAL A 423 -14.68 -5.38 17.61
C VAL A 423 -14.44 -3.90 17.94
N GLY A 424 -13.32 -3.34 17.51
CA GLY A 424 -12.96 -1.97 17.85
C GLY A 424 -14.03 -0.97 17.47
N SER A 425 -14.32 -0.01 18.34
CA SER A 425 -15.41 0.94 18.13
C SER A 425 -15.21 1.72 16.83
N LYS A 426 -16.30 1.99 16.10
CA LYS A 426 -16.31 3.04 15.07
C LYS A 426 -16.01 4.34 15.81
N ALA A 427 -14.75 4.76 15.84
CA ALA A 427 -14.37 6.01 16.48
C ALA A 427 -15.27 7.13 15.95
N PRO A 428 -15.88 7.94 16.83
CA PRO A 428 -16.73 9.03 16.39
C PRO A 428 -15.94 9.93 15.45
N ALA A 429 -16.65 10.55 14.50
CA ALA A 429 -16.10 11.49 13.53
C ALA A 429 -15.75 12.81 14.24
N GLU A 430 -14.88 12.79 15.25
CA GLU A 430 -14.44 14.00 15.93
C GLU A 430 -13.28 14.66 15.18
N GLY A 431 -13.50 15.91 14.78
CA GLY A 431 -12.45 16.93 14.63
C GLY A 431 -11.55 16.88 13.40
N SER A 432 -11.73 15.98 12.43
CA SER A 432 -11.05 16.10 11.14
C SER A 432 -11.82 17.06 10.23
N GLN A 433 -11.31 18.30 10.07
CA GLN A 433 -11.84 19.29 9.13
C GLN A 433 -12.25 18.62 7.80
N PRO A 434 -13.45 18.93 7.27
CA PRO A 434 -13.86 18.46 5.96
C PRO A 434 -12.76 18.78 4.94
N LEU A 435 -12.42 17.80 4.09
CA LEU A 435 -11.61 18.04 2.91
C LEU A 435 -12.31 19.13 2.07
N GLN A 436 -11.80 20.36 2.12
CA GLN A 436 -12.34 21.46 1.34
C GLN A 436 -12.26 21.09 -0.15
N PRO A 437 -13.35 21.27 -0.92
CA PRO A 437 -13.29 21.11 -2.36
C PRO A 437 -12.37 22.19 -2.93
N SER A 438 -11.37 21.76 -3.73
CA SER A 438 -10.67 22.66 -4.65
C SER A 438 -11.73 23.38 -5.48
N GLN A 439 -11.65 24.71 -5.50
CA GLN A 439 -12.51 25.54 -6.33
C GLN A 439 -12.55 24.99 -7.76
N LYS A 440 -13.76 24.89 -8.30
CA LYS A 440 -14.01 24.66 -9.71
C LYS A 440 -13.32 25.79 -10.49
N ASP A 441 -12.43 25.44 -11.39
CA ASP A 441 -12.20 26.29 -12.55
C ASP A 441 -13.36 26.06 -13.51
N SER A 442 -13.97 27.19 -13.88
CA SER A 442 -15.09 27.32 -14.82
C SER A 442 -14.74 26.87 -16.22
#